data_AF-A0A352DTE5-F1
#
_entry.id   AF-A0A352DTE5-F1
#
_cell.length_a   1.000
_cell.length_b   1.000
_cell.length_c   1.000
_cell.angle_alpha   90.00
_cell.angle_beta   90.00
_cell.angle_gamma   90.00
#
_symmetry.space_group_name_H-M   'P 1'
#
loop_
_entity.id
_entity.type
_entity.pdbx_description
1 polymer ?
#
loop_
_entity_poly.entity_id
_entity_poly.type
_entity_poly.pdbx_seq_one_letter_code
_entity_poly.pdbx_strand_id
1 'polypeptide(L)'
;PADAVARRPRAGDGALAASWFDVTTGRRFLSVTVPHGPPEAPTALVRASRDTSESDRDLARSQRLLLGGQLACAAAALAAGYVFCRRSVEPVRDVASATARLADGQPAV
;
A
#
# COMPACT_ATOMS: atom_id res chain seq x y z
N PRO A 1 11.75 -25.87 -4.46
CA PRO A 1 11.82 -25.88 -5.94
C PRO A 1 13.25 -25.63 -6.42
N ALA A 2 13.80 -26.57 -7.20
CA ALA A 2 15.20 -26.68 -7.59
C ALA A 2 15.59 -25.84 -8.83
N ASP A 3 14.73 -24.91 -9.27
CA ASP A 3 14.87 -24.27 -10.60
C ASP A 3 15.19 -22.77 -10.57
N ALA A 4 15.59 -22.21 -9.42
CA ALA A 4 16.31 -20.95 -9.44
C ALA A 4 17.72 -21.24 -9.92
N VAL A 5 17.93 -21.17 -11.25
CA VAL A 5 19.21 -21.32 -11.95
C VAL A 5 20.35 -20.81 -11.07
N ALA A 6 21.05 -21.75 -10.43
CA ALA A 6 22.13 -21.47 -9.50
C ALA A 6 23.32 -21.01 -10.33
N ARG A 7 23.34 -19.72 -10.67
CA ARG A 7 24.56 -19.05 -11.11
C ARG A 7 25.54 -19.22 -9.96
N ARG A 8 26.57 -20.05 -10.17
CA ARG A 8 27.63 -20.28 -9.19
C ARG A 8 28.23 -18.90 -8.88
N PRO A 9 28.17 -18.41 -7.63
CA PRO A 9 28.64 -17.06 -7.29
C PRO A 9 30.09 -16.94 -7.73
N ARG A 10 30.41 -15.93 -8.54
CA ARG A 10 31.79 -15.66 -8.94
C ARG A 10 32.40 -14.62 -8.01
N ALA A 11 33.71 -14.70 -7.85
CA ALA A 11 34.46 -13.67 -7.16
C ALA A 11 34.26 -12.33 -7.90
N GLY A 12 33.61 -11.36 -7.24
CA GLY A 12 33.17 -10.09 -7.85
C GLY A 12 31.65 -9.91 -7.93
N ASP A 13 30.86 -10.99 -7.85
CA ASP A 13 29.44 -10.87 -7.56
C ASP A 13 29.32 -10.45 -6.08
N GLY A 14 28.74 -9.27 -5.83
CA GLY A 14 28.46 -8.82 -4.46
C GLY A 14 27.55 -9.80 -3.71
N ALA A 15 27.15 -9.43 -2.49
CA ALA A 15 26.26 -10.25 -1.68
C ALA A 15 25.00 -10.68 -2.48
N LEU A 16 24.81 -11.99 -2.66
CA LEU A 16 23.67 -12.52 -3.39
C LEU A 16 22.51 -12.72 -2.41
N ALA A 17 21.46 -11.93 -2.58
CA ALA A 17 20.23 -12.06 -1.82
C ALA A 17 19.24 -12.97 -2.56
N ALA A 18 18.65 -13.92 -1.83
CA ALA A 18 17.60 -14.81 -2.31
C ALA A 18 16.48 -14.89 -1.28
N SER A 19 15.23 -14.87 -1.75
CA SER A 19 14.03 -15.05 -0.93
C SER A 19 13.33 -16.33 -1.38
N TRP A 20 12.84 -17.13 -0.44
CA TRP A 20 11.97 -18.26 -0.73
C TRP A 20 10.87 -18.39 0.32
N PHE A 21 9.80 -19.07 -0.06
CA PHE A 21 8.67 -19.35 0.81
C PHE A 21 8.64 -20.84 1.12
N ASP A 22 8.61 -21.17 2.41
CA ASP A 22 8.40 -22.53 2.87
C ASP A 22 6.90 -22.77 3.00
N VAL A 23 6.36 -23.58 2.11
CA VAL A 23 4.92 -23.94 2.05
C VAL A 23 4.50 -24.77 3.27
N THR A 24 5.42 -25.54 3.85
CA THR A 24 5.11 -26.42 5.00
C THR A 24 4.95 -25.63 6.28
N THR A 25 5.81 -24.64 6.51
CA THR A 25 5.74 -23.77 7.70
C THR A 25 4.93 -22.50 7.47
N GLY A 26 4.60 -22.18 6.22
CA GLY A 26 3.94 -20.93 5.83
C GLY A 26 4.79 -19.68 6.04
N ARG A 27 6.12 -19.81 6.04
CA ARG A 27 7.05 -18.75 6.42
C ARG A 27 7.90 -18.34 5.23
N ARG A 28 8.23 -17.05 5.18
CA ARG A 28 9.16 -16.50 4.20
C ARG A 28 10.54 -16.34 4.82
N PHE A 29 11.55 -16.76 4.08
CA PHE A 29 12.95 -16.65 4.48
C PHE A 29 13.71 -15.82 3.47
N LEU A 30 14.57 -14.95 3.98
CA LEU A 30 15.57 -14.23 3.22
C LEU A 30 16.93 -14.84 3.55
N SER A 31 17.74 -15.13 2.53
CA SER A 31 19.16 -15.44 2.72
C SER A 31 20.05 -14.53 1.93
N VAL A 32 21.17 -14.19 2.53
CA VAL A 32 22.28 -13.50 1.90
C VAL A 32 23.47 -14.45 1.87
N THR A 33 24.04 -14.64 0.69
CA THR A 33 25.25 -15.43 0.49
C THR A 33 26.40 -14.49 0.13
N VAL A 34 27.49 -14.58 0.89
CA VAL A 34 28.69 -13.75 0.69
C VAL A 34 29.89 -14.67 0.46
N PRO A 35 30.66 -14.48 -0.62
CA PRO A 35 31.93 -15.17 -0.78
C PRO A 35 32.93 -14.67 0.26
N HIS A 36 33.61 -15.60 0.92
CA HIS A 36 34.66 -15.33 1.91
C HIS A 36 36.01 -15.81 1.36
N GLY A 37 37.03 -14.97 1.51
CA GLY A 37 38.38 -15.22 0.99
C GLY A 37 38.83 -14.18 -0.04
N PRO A 38 39.97 -14.43 -0.72
CA PRO A 38 40.53 -13.53 -1.71
C PRO A 38 39.53 -13.19 -2.83
N PRO A 39 39.49 -11.92 -3.30
CA PRO A 39 38.51 -11.45 -4.29
C PRO A 39 38.67 -12.10 -5.67
N GLU A 40 39.79 -12.78 -5.95
CA GLU A 40 40.01 -13.51 -7.20
C GLU A 40 39.75 -15.03 -7.05
N ALA A 41 39.75 -15.54 -5.81
CA ALA A 41 39.63 -16.98 -5.51
C ALA A 41 38.99 -17.20 -4.12
N PRO A 42 37.65 -17.08 -3.98
CA PRO A 42 36.97 -17.21 -2.71
C PRO A 42 37.07 -18.64 -2.20
N THR A 43 37.43 -18.79 -0.93
CA THR A 43 37.68 -20.08 -0.28
C THR A 43 36.43 -20.68 0.33
N ALA A 44 35.42 -19.86 0.63
CA ALA A 44 34.14 -20.30 1.18
C ALA A 44 32.98 -19.42 0.72
N LEU A 45 31.75 -19.95 0.81
CA LEU A 45 30.51 -19.19 0.68
C LEU A 45 29.80 -19.21 2.03
N VAL A 46 29.65 -18.04 2.66
CA VAL A 46 28.92 -17.90 3.93
C VAL A 46 27.49 -17.50 3.62
N ARG A 47 26.53 -18.32 4.05
CA ARG A 47 25.10 -18.04 3.89
C ARG A 47 24.47 -17.74 5.25
N ALA A 48 23.90 -16.56 5.39
CA ALA A 48 23.04 -16.20 6.52
C ALA A 48 21.58 -16.23 6.05
N SER A 49 20.68 -16.86 6.82
CA SER A 49 19.24 -16.86 6.56
C SER A 49 18.45 -16.37 7.75
N ARG A 50 17.40 -15.59 7.51
CA ARG A 50 16.50 -15.06 8.54
C ARG A 50 15.04 -15.20 8.12
N ASP A 51 14.19 -15.58 9.07
CA ASP A 51 12.73 -15.57 8.93
C ASP A 51 12.24 -14.12 8.88
N THR A 52 11.45 -13.76 7.86
CA THR A 52 10.93 -12.40 7.66
C THR A 52 9.52 -12.20 8.22
N SER A 53 8.94 -13.22 8.86
CA SER A 53 7.54 -13.21 9.29
C SER A 53 7.17 -12.07 10.25
N GLU A 54 8.14 -11.58 11.04
CA GLU A 54 7.93 -10.43 11.93
C GLU A 54 7.87 -9.12 11.13
N SER A 55 8.83 -8.89 10.23
CA SER A 55 8.84 -7.72 9.36
C SER A 55 7.61 -7.67 8.44
N ASP A 56 7.16 -8.82 7.95
CA ASP A 56 5.95 -8.92 7.13
C ASP A 56 4.69 -8.56 7.94
N ARG A 57 4.64 -8.95 9.24
CA ARG A 57 3.55 -8.58 10.15
C ARG A 57 3.52 -7.08 10.42
N ASP A 58 4.66 -6.46 10.65
CA ASP A 58 4.76 -5.02 10.88
C ASP A 58 4.42 -4.20 9.63
N LEU A 59 4.85 -4.68 8.45
CA LEU A 59 4.47 -4.08 7.17
C LEU A 59 2.95 -4.17 6.96
N ALA A 60 2.36 -5.35 7.17
CA ALA A 60 0.92 -5.54 7.04
C ALA A 60 0.13 -4.65 8.02
N ARG A 61 0.60 -4.50 9.26
CA ARG A 61 0.00 -3.57 10.23
C ARG A 61 0.05 -2.14 9.72
N SER A 62 1.20 -1.70 9.24
CA SER A 62 1.41 -0.34 8.72
C SER A 62 0.53 -0.07 7.49
N GLN A 63 0.42 -1.03 6.57
CA GLN A 63 -0.45 -0.94 5.41
C GLN A 63 -1.93 -0.82 5.81
N ARG A 64 -2.39 -1.60 6.80
CA ARG A 64 -3.76 -1.50 7.32
C ARG A 64 -4.04 -0.13 7.94
N LEU A 65 -3.10 0.42 8.70
CA LEU A 65 -3.23 1.75 9.27
C LEU A 65 -3.31 2.82 8.18
N LEU A 66 -2.47 2.72 7.15
CA LEU A 66 -2.46 3.66 6.03
C LEU A 66 -3.77 3.59 5.24
N LEU A 67 -4.27 2.39 4.95
CA LEU A 67 -5.57 2.19 4.30
C LEU A 67 -6.71 2.74 5.15
N GLY A 68 -6.69 2.50 6.47
CA GLY A 68 -7.68 3.06 7.40
C GLY A 68 -7.69 4.58 7.37
N GLY A 69 -6.51 5.22 7.36
CA GLY A 69 -6.39 6.67 7.23
C GLY A 69 -6.92 7.20 5.90
N GLN A 70 -6.60 6.54 4.78
CA GLN A 70 -7.11 6.92 3.46
C GLN A 70 -8.63 6.81 3.37
N LEU A 71 -9.21 5.74 3.90
CA LEU A 71 -10.67 5.57 3.96
C LEU A 71 -11.33 6.64 4.82
N ALA A 72 -10.74 6.99 5.96
CA ALA A 72 -11.24 8.06 6.81
C ALA A 72 -11.22 9.42 6.08
N CYS A 73 -10.13 9.76 5.40
CA CYS A 73 -10.04 10.97 4.58
C CYS A 73 -11.06 10.98 3.45
N ALA A 74 -11.24 9.86 2.74
CA ALA A 74 -12.24 9.75 1.68
C ALA A 74 -13.66 9.94 2.22
N ALA A 75 -14.00 9.33 3.36
CA ALA A 75 -15.29 9.49 4.02
C ALA A 75 -15.53 10.95 4.44
N ALA A 76 -14.51 11.61 5.00
CA ALA A 76 -14.58 13.02 5.37
C ALA A 76 -14.80 13.93 4.15
N ALA A 77 -14.10 13.67 3.05
CA ALA A 77 -14.26 14.41 1.81
C ALA A 77 -15.66 14.23 1.20
N LEU A 78 -16.20 13.01 1.21
CA LEU A 78 -17.57 12.74 0.76
C LEU A 78 -18.60 13.44 1.64
N ALA A 79 -18.43 13.41 2.96
CA ALA A 79 -19.32 14.11 3.89
C ALA A 79 -19.29 15.63 3.66
N ALA A 80 -18.09 16.21 3.51
CA ALA A 80 -17.93 17.63 3.22
C ALA A 80 -18.59 18.00 1.87
N GLY A 81 -18.36 17.20 0.82
CA GLY A 81 -19.00 17.39 -0.48
C GLY A 81 -20.52 17.29 -0.42
N TYR A 82 -21.05 16.32 0.33
CA TYR A 82 -22.50 16.17 0.54
C TYR A 82 -23.11 17.39 1.24
N VAL A 83 -22.49 17.86 2.33
CA VAL A 83 -22.92 19.05 3.05
C VAL A 83 -22.87 20.29 2.16
N PHE A 84 -21.79 20.45 1.40
CA PHE A 84 -21.64 21.55 0.46
C PHE A 84 -22.73 21.54 -0.62
N CYS A 85 -22.98 20.39 -1.25
CA CYS A 85 -24.05 20.23 -2.22
C CYS A 85 -25.42 20.56 -1.61
N ARG A 86 -25.73 20.06 -0.41
CA ARG A 86 -27.01 20.37 0.25
C ARG A 86 -27.18 21.86 0.51
N ARG A 87 -26.17 22.50 1.11
CA ARG A 87 -26.21 23.94 1.40
C ARG A 87 -26.28 24.82 0.16
N SER A 88 -25.77 24.35 -0.98
CA SER A 88 -25.76 25.11 -2.23
C SER A 88 -27.06 24.95 -3.03
N VAL A 89 -27.69 23.78 -2.96
CA VAL A 89 -28.92 23.47 -3.73
C VAL A 89 -30.17 24.06 -3.08
N GLU A 90 -30.24 24.11 -1.76
CA GLU A 90 -31.38 24.64 -1.00
C GLU A 90 -31.74 26.10 -1.39
N PRO A 91 -30.81 27.08 -1.38
CA PRO A 91 -31.12 28.45 -1.78
C PRO A 91 -31.50 28.58 -3.27
N VAL A 92 -30.93 27.75 -4.16
CA VAL A 92 -31.28 27.75 -5.58
C VAL A 92 -32.72 27.25 -5.79
N ARG A 93 -33.13 26.22 -5.05
CA ARG A 93 -34.51 25.72 -5.06
C ARG A 93 -35.48 26.74 -4.52
N ASP A 94 -35.12 27.43 -3.44
CA ASP A 94 -35.98 28.45 -2.84
C ASP A 94 -36.21 29.61 -3.82
N VAL A 95 -35.15 30.12 -4.45
CA VAL A 95 -35.24 31.17 -5.49
C VAL A 95 -36.08 30.70 -6.67
N ALA A 96 -35.84 29.49 -7.18
CA ALA A 96 -36.61 28.92 -8.29
C ALA A 96 -38.11 28.75 -7.94
N SER A 97 -38.41 28.36 -6.70
CA SER A 97 -39.80 28.23 -6.24
C SER A 97 -40.48 29.59 -6.06
N ALA A 98 -39.71 30.62 -5.65
CA ALA A 98 -40.22 31.97 -5.47
C ALA A 98 -40.49 32.63 -6.81
N THR A 99 -39.60 32.47 -7.80
CA THR A 99 -39.81 32.99 -9.16
C THR A 99 -40.97 32.29 -9.87
N ALA A 100 -41.13 30.97 -9.69
CA ALA A 100 -42.29 30.25 -10.22
C ALA A 100 -43.61 30.78 -9.63
N ARG A 101 -43.69 30.97 -8.30
CA ARG A 101 -44.87 31.53 -7.63
C ARG A 101 -45.19 32.96 -8.09
N LEU A 102 -44.18 33.79 -8.30
CA LEU A 102 -44.34 35.13 -8.86
C LEU A 102 -44.87 35.10 -10.29
N ALA A 103 -44.40 34.17 -11.13
CA ALA A 103 -44.88 34.00 -12.50
C ALA A 103 -46.35 33.52 -12.56
N ASP A 104 -46.77 32.71 -11.57
CA ASP A 104 -48.16 32.28 -11.40
C ASP A 104 -49.07 33.37 -10.77
N GLY A 105 -48.53 34.57 -10.51
CA GLY A 105 -49.28 35.71 -9.98
C GLY A 105 -49.55 35.65 -8.48
N GLN A 106 -48.88 34.76 -7.74
CA GLN A 106 -48.98 34.67 -6.28
C GLN A 106 -48.07 35.74 -5.63
N PRO A 107 -48.53 36.41 -4.55
CA PRO A 107 -47.71 37.40 -3.85
C PRO A 107 -46.52 36.75 -3.15
N ALA A 108 -45.35 37.40 -3.20
CA ALA A 108 -44.17 37.02 -2.43
C ALA A 108 -44.39 37.39 -0.95
N VAL A 109 -44.65 36.38 -0.11
CA VAL A 109 -44.66 36.51 1.36
C VAL A 109 -43.35 35.98 1.91
#